data_AF-A0A357EKC0-F1
#
_entry.id   AF-A0A357EKC0-F1
#
_cell.length_a   1.000
_cell.length_b   1.000
_cell.length_c   1.000
_cell.angle_alpha   90.00
_cell.angle_beta   90.00
_cell.angle_gamma   90.00
#
_symmetry.space_group_name_H-M   'P 1'
#
loop_
_entity.id
_entity.type
_entity.pdbx_description
1 polymer ?
#
loop_
_entity_poly.entity_id
_entity_poly.type
_entity_poly.pdbx_seq_one_letter_code
_entity_poly.pdbx_strand_id
1 'polypeptide(L)'
;MVTPDWGTLRRTFQRFATLVDAVPILRSCVPELSSGSFEIRDCVILDAKLKTYLKPTSKSKSTLSACYQLTLREGATGPSFQRIVYMKVFLGGRSREAFRLLVQKGMSAPEFHNSVVHVPEQDLILWRFPHDPVLPHLHQLVDLVTIEQHLPLEGLKQIGIQGTPQVLAQHLVNYRPEIRCTNRYTLYDSTQDRIDELFGKTFGDSQGQILYERLQLFWDRSMGDPEAMAIAQPLGYSAAINTVWQRGVPGTPLVQVLNPSNHEHYITELARGLVSLHTSQVPGLAIHSTTDHVTEAHKKLTKLADAVPMLAETCMAMADDLEQTAPLASTIPSCPIHWDFHIQQLLTHQGRLVFCDLDELVIGDPLQDLANFMVDLHFRELDQQFVQDLSTRLYRTYQREVEWEVPLERLAWHARLQFINKAYRHYLRFAPGFERTVEQILQLAQKGFRL
;
A
#
# COMPACT_ATOMS: atom_id res chain seq x y z
N MET A 1 -12.07 -31.75 -12.11
CA MET A 1 -11.19 -31.25 -11.03
C MET A 1 -12.08 -30.91 -9.85
N VAL A 2 -11.75 -31.40 -8.66
CA VAL A 2 -12.46 -31.04 -7.43
C VAL A 2 -12.22 -29.56 -7.14
N THR A 3 -13.27 -28.79 -6.91
CA THR A 3 -13.17 -27.40 -6.48
C THR A 3 -12.45 -27.36 -5.13
N PRO A 4 -11.30 -26.66 -5.00
CA PRO A 4 -10.61 -26.62 -3.72
C PRO A 4 -11.47 -25.92 -2.68
N ASP A 5 -11.69 -26.60 -1.55
CA ASP A 5 -12.30 -26.01 -0.37
C ASP A 5 -11.31 -25.08 0.36
N TRP A 6 -11.80 -24.31 1.33
CA TRP A 6 -10.96 -23.42 2.10
C TRP A 6 -9.83 -24.15 2.85
N GLY A 7 -10.11 -25.35 3.38
CA GLY A 7 -9.11 -26.18 4.05
C GLY A 7 -7.92 -26.54 3.15
N THR A 8 -8.18 -26.82 1.87
CA THR A 8 -7.15 -27.10 0.86
C THR A 8 -6.33 -25.85 0.53
N LEU A 9 -6.98 -24.69 0.35
CA LEU A 9 -6.28 -23.41 0.15
C LEU A 9 -5.36 -23.11 1.33
N ARG A 10 -5.87 -23.26 2.55
CA ARG A 10 -5.11 -23.05 3.79
C ARG A 10 -3.90 -23.96 3.89
N ARG A 11 -4.07 -25.28 3.76
CA ARG A 11 -2.94 -26.22 3.83
C ARG A 11 -1.86 -25.93 2.76
N THR A 12 -2.29 -25.53 1.57
CA THR A 12 -1.36 -25.31 0.45
C THR A 12 -0.57 -24.01 0.60
N PHE A 13 -1.25 -22.92 0.99
CA PHE A 13 -0.68 -21.58 0.98
C PHE A 13 -0.09 -21.13 2.33
N GLN A 14 -0.62 -21.60 3.47
CA GLN A 14 -0.23 -21.08 4.77
C GLN A 14 1.26 -21.28 5.08
N ARG A 15 1.86 -22.37 4.59
CA ARG A 15 3.30 -22.66 4.71
C ARG A 15 4.23 -21.61 4.06
N PHE A 16 3.71 -20.74 3.21
CA PHE A 16 4.47 -19.62 2.66
C PHE A 16 4.22 -18.32 3.43
N ALA A 17 3.13 -18.24 4.20
CA ALA A 17 2.85 -17.08 5.04
C ALA A 17 3.46 -17.19 6.45
N THR A 18 4.26 -18.24 6.73
CA THR A 18 4.97 -18.45 8.00
C THR A 18 6.46 -18.56 7.74
N LEU A 19 7.30 -17.98 8.59
CA LEU A 19 8.76 -18.09 8.45
C LEU A 19 9.28 -19.51 8.72
N VAL A 20 8.65 -20.22 9.68
CA VAL A 20 9.04 -21.59 10.07
C VAL A 20 8.97 -22.54 8.89
N ASP A 21 7.92 -22.42 8.06
CA ASP A 21 7.71 -23.30 6.92
C ASP A 21 8.32 -22.73 5.63
N ALA A 22 8.34 -21.41 5.45
CA ALA A 22 8.86 -20.78 4.24
C ALA A 22 10.39 -20.87 4.15
N VAL A 23 11.12 -20.74 5.26
CA VAL A 23 12.60 -20.75 5.25
C VAL A 23 13.19 -22.05 4.68
N PRO A 24 12.74 -23.25 5.07
CA PRO A 24 13.18 -24.49 4.42
C PRO A 24 12.93 -24.53 2.91
N ILE A 25 11.77 -24.03 2.46
CA ILE A 25 11.44 -23.98 1.04
C ILE A 25 12.38 -23.01 0.32
N LEU A 26 12.57 -21.80 0.87
CA LEU A 26 13.50 -20.81 0.34
C LEU A 26 14.93 -21.36 0.22
N ARG A 27 15.41 -22.12 1.21
CA ARG A 27 16.73 -22.79 1.13
C ARG A 27 16.85 -23.76 -0.04
N SER A 28 15.76 -24.46 -0.38
CA SER A 28 15.75 -25.39 -1.51
C SER A 28 15.66 -24.72 -2.88
N CYS A 29 15.07 -23.53 -2.99
CA CYS A 29 14.76 -22.92 -4.28
C CYS A 29 15.50 -21.62 -4.61
N VAL A 30 16.12 -20.96 -3.63
CA VAL A 30 16.97 -19.79 -3.90
C VAL A 30 18.35 -20.28 -4.37
N PRO A 31 18.80 -19.92 -5.59
CA PRO A 31 20.02 -20.48 -6.20
C PRO A 31 21.30 -20.33 -5.35
N GLU A 32 21.42 -19.23 -4.62
CA GLU A 32 22.59 -18.96 -3.77
C GLU A 32 22.67 -19.94 -2.59
N LEU A 33 21.51 -20.31 -2.05
CA LEU A 33 21.40 -21.20 -0.90
C LEU A 33 21.58 -22.66 -1.29
N SER A 34 21.23 -23.03 -2.53
CA SER A 34 21.33 -24.43 -2.99
C SER A 34 22.77 -24.91 -3.11
N SER A 35 23.74 -24.01 -3.30
CA SER A 35 25.18 -24.32 -3.31
C SER A 35 25.75 -24.62 -1.91
N GLY A 36 25.04 -24.27 -0.84
CA GLY A 36 25.52 -24.37 0.54
C GLY A 36 26.55 -23.30 0.95
N SER A 37 26.95 -22.40 0.04
CA SER A 37 27.93 -21.34 0.31
C SER A 37 27.37 -20.22 1.20
N PHE A 38 26.05 -20.03 1.16
CA PHE A 38 25.35 -18.99 1.90
C PHE A 38 24.35 -19.58 2.89
N GLU A 39 24.24 -18.96 4.05
CA GLU A 39 23.24 -19.27 5.07
C GLU A 39 22.27 -18.11 5.28
N ILE A 40 21.01 -18.43 5.61
CA ILE A 40 20.02 -17.43 6.04
C ILE A 40 20.25 -17.14 7.52
N ARG A 41 20.67 -15.91 7.84
CA ARG A 41 20.79 -15.39 9.21
C ARG A 41 19.49 -14.83 9.75
N ASP A 42 18.72 -14.18 8.88
CA ASP A 42 17.41 -13.62 9.20
C ASP A 42 16.51 -13.65 7.97
N CYS A 43 15.19 -13.70 8.19
CA CYS A 43 14.18 -13.74 7.15
C CYS A 43 12.92 -13.00 7.62
N VAL A 44 12.49 -12.01 6.84
CA VAL A 44 11.30 -11.20 7.13
C VAL A 44 10.34 -11.27 5.95
N ILE A 45 9.05 -11.44 6.21
CA ILE A 45 8.00 -11.31 5.19
C ILE A 45 7.72 -9.82 4.99
N LEU A 46 8.07 -9.29 3.82
CA LEU A 46 7.80 -7.90 3.44
C LEU A 46 6.35 -7.69 3.01
N ASP A 47 5.80 -8.64 2.24
CA ASP A 47 4.42 -8.63 1.79
C ASP A 47 3.90 -10.05 1.59
N ALA A 48 2.62 -10.27 1.84
CA ALA A 48 1.94 -11.50 1.50
C ALA A 48 0.50 -11.17 1.09
N LYS A 49 0.02 -11.82 0.02
CA LYS A 49 -1.30 -11.53 -0.54
C LYS A 49 -1.96 -12.76 -1.12
N LEU A 50 -3.01 -13.20 -0.45
CA LEU A 50 -3.91 -14.24 -0.94
C LEU A 50 -4.87 -13.65 -1.97
N LYS A 51 -4.98 -14.30 -3.13
CA LYS A 51 -5.98 -14.00 -4.15
C LYS A 51 -6.96 -15.16 -4.28
N THR A 52 -8.20 -14.93 -3.86
CA THR A 52 -9.29 -15.91 -3.93
C THR A 52 -10.45 -15.45 -4.82
N TYR A 53 -11.23 -16.43 -5.28
CA TYR A 53 -12.39 -16.23 -6.15
C TYR A 53 -13.66 -16.77 -5.47
N LEU A 54 -14.74 -16.00 -5.52
CA LEU A 54 -16.04 -16.40 -4.98
C LEU A 54 -16.69 -17.52 -5.82
N LYS A 55 -16.59 -17.43 -7.15
CA LYS A 55 -17.15 -18.44 -8.06
C LYS A 55 -16.46 -19.79 -7.82
N PRO A 56 -17.20 -20.87 -7.47
CA PRO A 56 -16.60 -22.18 -7.20
C PRO A 56 -15.70 -22.68 -8.34
N THR A 57 -16.13 -22.52 -9.59
CA THR A 57 -15.36 -22.90 -10.80
C THR A 57 -14.04 -22.14 -10.96
N SER A 58 -13.85 -21.04 -10.24
CA SER A 58 -12.64 -20.22 -10.27
C SER A 58 -11.79 -20.37 -9.00
N LYS A 59 -12.20 -21.14 -7.98
CA LYS A 59 -11.40 -21.31 -6.76
C LYS A 59 -10.04 -21.97 -7.04
N SER A 60 -9.94 -22.86 -8.03
CA SER A 60 -8.67 -23.42 -8.52
C SER A 60 -7.73 -22.37 -9.15
N LYS A 61 -8.25 -21.18 -9.48
CA LYS A 61 -7.44 -20.07 -9.99
C LYS A 61 -6.73 -19.29 -8.89
N SER A 62 -7.05 -19.54 -7.62
CA SER A 62 -6.48 -18.83 -6.47
C SER A 62 -4.96 -18.96 -6.42
N THR A 63 -4.30 -17.94 -5.89
CA THR A 63 -2.84 -17.88 -5.75
C THR A 63 -2.47 -17.20 -4.45
N LEU A 64 -1.28 -17.49 -3.95
CA LEU A 64 -0.64 -16.69 -2.89
C LEU A 64 0.62 -16.04 -3.47
N SER A 65 0.74 -14.74 -3.29
CA SER A 65 1.99 -13.99 -3.50
C SER A 65 2.66 -13.78 -2.16
N ALA A 66 3.98 -13.97 -2.07
CA ALA A 66 4.74 -13.67 -0.85
C ALA A 66 6.11 -13.08 -1.21
N CYS A 67 6.53 -12.05 -0.49
CA CYS A 67 7.80 -11.35 -0.67
C CYS A 67 8.60 -11.40 0.62
N TYR A 68 9.87 -11.74 0.53
CA TYR A 68 10.75 -11.93 1.68
C TYR A 68 12.01 -11.09 1.51
N GLN A 69 12.51 -10.60 2.63
CA GLN A 69 13.87 -10.09 2.77
C GLN A 69 14.69 -11.12 3.55
N LEU A 70 15.74 -11.63 2.93
CA LEU A 70 16.69 -12.55 3.52
C LEU A 70 17.96 -11.79 3.87
N THR A 71 18.47 -11.98 5.08
CA THR A 71 19.84 -11.60 5.43
C THR A 71 20.72 -12.83 5.24
N LEU A 72 21.55 -12.81 4.19
CA LEU A 72 22.41 -13.92 3.80
C LEU A 72 23.84 -13.68 4.26
N ARG A 73 24.56 -14.74 4.59
CA ARG A 73 25.98 -14.69 4.96
C ARG A 73 26.79 -15.78 4.27
N GLU A 74 27.96 -15.45 3.75
CA GLU A 74 28.90 -16.41 3.18
C GLU A 74 29.81 -17.00 4.27
N GLY A 75 29.68 -18.30 4.54
CA GLY A 75 30.43 -18.97 5.60
C GLY A 75 30.28 -18.34 7.00
N ALA A 76 31.15 -18.76 7.93
CA ALA A 76 31.06 -18.34 9.34
C ALA A 76 31.60 -16.92 9.63
N THR A 77 32.39 -16.35 8.71
CA THR A 77 33.08 -15.06 8.91
C THR A 77 32.81 -14.04 7.81
N GLY A 78 32.17 -14.40 6.71
CA GLY A 78 31.90 -13.48 5.60
C GLY A 78 30.91 -12.36 5.97
N PRO A 79 30.87 -11.29 5.16
CA PRO A 79 29.93 -10.20 5.33
C PRO A 79 28.49 -10.69 5.10
N SER A 80 27.55 -10.09 5.84
CA SER A 80 26.13 -10.30 5.59
C SER A 80 25.62 -9.32 4.54
N PHE A 81 24.71 -9.75 3.67
CA PHE A 81 24.02 -8.89 2.72
C PHE A 81 22.53 -9.22 2.65
N GLN A 82 21.73 -8.29 2.15
CA GLN A 82 20.29 -8.46 2.02
C GLN A 82 19.91 -8.96 0.62
N ARG A 83 18.88 -9.81 0.56
CA ARG A 83 18.31 -10.34 -0.67
C ARG A 83 16.80 -10.27 -0.60
N ILE A 84 16.16 -9.70 -1.61
CA ILE A 84 14.70 -9.71 -1.70
C ILE A 84 14.27 -10.75 -2.75
N VAL A 85 13.33 -11.61 -2.35
CA VAL A 85 12.76 -12.63 -3.22
C VAL A 85 11.24 -12.56 -3.18
N TYR A 86 10.63 -12.59 -4.36
CA TYR A 86 9.19 -12.63 -4.55
C TYR A 86 8.80 -14.02 -5.07
N MET A 87 7.79 -14.66 -4.48
CA MET A 87 7.24 -15.90 -5.00
C MET A 87 5.75 -15.79 -5.26
N LYS A 88 5.30 -16.54 -6.27
CA LYS A 88 3.89 -16.76 -6.57
C LYS A 88 3.58 -18.24 -6.59
N VAL A 89 2.68 -18.64 -5.70
CA VAL A 89 2.26 -20.03 -5.49
C VAL A 89 0.90 -20.25 -6.14
N PHE A 90 0.78 -21.35 -6.87
CA PHE A 90 -0.40 -21.71 -7.65
C PHE A 90 -1.08 -22.96 -7.07
N LEU A 91 -2.14 -23.41 -7.75
CA LEU A 91 -2.85 -24.65 -7.47
C LEU A 91 -2.95 -25.49 -8.73
N GLY A 92 -2.88 -26.82 -8.57
CA GLY A 92 -3.16 -27.77 -9.66
C GLY A 92 -2.09 -27.82 -10.75
N GLY A 93 -0.84 -27.48 -10.45
CA GLY A 93 0.29 -27.54 -11.39
C GLY A 93 0.33 -26.35 -12.37
N ARG A 94 -0.44 -25.29 -12.09
CA ARG A 94 -0.61 -24.13 -12.99
C ARG A 94 0.66 -23.30 -13.14
N SER A 95 1.64 -23.42 -12.24
CA SER A 95 2.95 -22.79 -12.37
C SER A 95 3.68 -23.22 -13.64
N ARG A 96 3.50 -24.47 -14.13
CA ARG A 96 4.15 -24.96 -15.36
C ARG A 96 3.76 -24.12 -16.57
N GLU A 97 2.47 -23.87 -16.73
CA GLU A 97 1.96 -23.06 -17.84
C GLU A 97 2.34 -21.59 -17.68
N ALA A 98 2.23 -21.06 -16.46
CA ALA A 98 2.65 -19.69 -16.16
C ALA A 98 4.14 -19.46 -16.46
N PHE A 99 5.01 -20.42 -16.11
CA PHE A 99 6.44 -20.37 -16.38
C PHE A 99 6.75 -20.52 -17.87
N ARG A 100 6.07 -21.43 -18.58
CA ARG A 100 6.20 -21.58 -20.03
C ARG A 100 5.93 -20.26 -20.77
N LEU A 101 4.84 -19.57 -20.39
CA LEU A 101 4.49 -18.28 -20.97
C LEU A 101 5.49 -17.18 -20.60
N LEU A 102 6.08 -17.24 -19.41
CA LEU A 102 7.12 -16.30 -18.98
C LEU A 102 8.40 -16.46 -19.83
N VAL A 103 8.86 -17.69 -20.05
CA VAL A 103 10.04 -17.98 -20.89
C VAL A 103 9.84 -17.50 -22.33
N GLN A 104 8.63 -17.69 -22.89
CA GLN A 104 8.31 -17.24 -24.25
C GLN A 104 8.36 -15.73 -24.44
N LYS A 105 8.23 -14.94 -23.36
CA LYS A 105 8.26 -13.47 -23.41
C LYS A 105 9.66 -12.86 -23.49
N GLY A 106 10.73 -13.67 -23.61
CA GLY A 106 12.00 -13.21 -24.15
C GLY A 106 12.96 -12.52 -23.19
N MET A 107 13.07 -12.98 -21.93
CA MET A 107 14.25 -12.63 -21.13
C MET A 107 15.48 -13.37 -21.66
N SER A 108 16.65 -12.70 -21.69
CA SER A 108 17.90 -13.34 -22.09
C SER A 108 18.17 -14.56 -21.20
N ALA A 109 18.54 -15.71 -21.80
CA ALA A 109 18.63 -16.97 -21.05
C ALA A 109 19.53 -16.91 -19.78
N PRO A 110 20.72 -16.27 -19.79
CA PRO A 110 21.58 -16.22 -18.61
C PRO A 110 21.02 -15.36 -17.47
N GLU A 111 20.46 -14.18 -17.76
CA GLU A 111 19.87 -13.29 -16.76
C GLU A 111 18.57 -13.87 -16.19
N PHE A 112 17.82 -14.58 -17.03
CA PHE A 112 16.60 -15.27 -16.64
C PHE A 112 16.87 -16.40 -15.65
N HIS A 113 17.83 -17.29 -15.94
CA HIS A 113 18.13 -18.45 -15.10
C HIS A 113 18.65 -18.08 -13.71
N ASN A 114 19.34 -16.94 -13.59
CA ASN A 114 19.84 -16.45 -12.29
C ASN A 114 18.79 -15.69 -11.47
N SER A 115 17.66 -15.33 -12.07
CA SER A 115 16.73 -14.36 -11.50
C SER A 115 15.31 -14.90 -11.36
N VAL A 116 14.98 -15.98 -12.06
CA VAL A 116 13.68 -16.64 -12.00
C VAL A 116 13.86 -18.14 -11.83
N VAL A 117 13.20 -18.71 -10.82
CA VAL A 117 13.24 -20.15 -10.53
C VAL A 117 11.83 -20.72 -10.59
N HIS A 118 11.66 -21.78 -11.37
CA HIS A 118 10.43 -22.58 -11.37
C HIS A 118 10.61 -23.82 -10.51
N VAL A 119 9.69 -24.02 -9.56
CA VAL A 119 9.73 -25.13 -8.60
C VAL A 119 8.41 -25.90 -8.74
N PRO A 120 8.30 -26.78 -9.76
CA PRO A 120 7.04 -27.43 -10.13
C PRO A 120 6.45 -28.32 -9.03
N GLU A 121 7.30 -28.91 -8.19
CA GLU A 121 6.93 -29.75 -7.04
C GLU A 121 6.23 -28.96 -5.92
N GLN A 122 6.48 -27.65 -5.85
CA GLN A 122 5.77 -26.74 -4.93
C GLN A 122 4.72 -25.89 -5.64
N ASP A 123 4.50 -26.11 -6.93
CA ASP A 123 3.64 -25.31 -7.82
C ASP A 123 3.88 -23.80 -7.71
N LEU A 124 5.15 -23.38 -7.70
CA LEU A 124 5.53 -21.98 -7.52
C LEU A 124 6.55 -21.48 -8.55
N ILE A 125 6.55 -20.16 -8.75
CA ILE A 125 7.60 -19.42 -9.46
C ILE A 125 8.17 -18.38 -8.50
N LEU A 126 9.49 -18.26 -8.46
CA LEU A 126 10.24 -17.31 -7.63
C LEU A 126 10.98 -16.34 -8.54
N TRP A 127 10.97 -15.05 -8.18
CA TRP A 127 11.73 -13.98 -8.79
C TRP A 127 12.67 -13.35 -7.75
N ARG A 128 13.89 -13.07 -8.16
CA ARG A 128 14.87 -12.34 -7.36
C ARG A 128 14.80 -10.86 -7.72
N PHE A 129 14.55 -10.01 -6.73
CA PHE A 129 14.61 -8.56 -6.93
C PHE A 129 16.00 -8.14 -7.46
N PRO A 130 16.11 -7.24 -8.46
CA PRO A 130 15.06 -6.36 -8.97
C PRO A 130 14.17 -6.96 -10.07
N HIS A 131 14.23 -8.25 -10.38
CA HIS A 131 13.34 -8.82 -11.41
C HIS A 131 11.92 -9.00 -10.88
N ASP A 132 10.95 -8.57 -11.69
CA ASP A 132 9.51 -8.67 -11.44
C ASP A 132 8.78 -8.86 -12.79
N PRO A 133 7.74 -9.71 -12.85
CA PRO A 133 7.06 -10.01 -14.11
C PRO A 133 6.17 -8.88 -14.67
N VAL A 134 5.86 -7.85 -13.87
CA VAL A 134 5.03 -6.69 -14.24
C VAL A 134 5.81 -5.38 -14.14
N LEU A 135 6.90 -5.33 -13.38
CA LEU A 135 7.80 -4.17 -13.24
C LEU A 135 9.17 -4.45 -13.90
N PRO A 136 9.26 -4.58 -15.24
CA PRO A 136 10.48 -5.02 -15.91
C PRO A 136 11.66 -4.03 -15.80
N HIS A 137 11.38 -2.74 -15.57
CA HIS A 137 12.38 -1.66 -15.51
C HIS A 137 13.06 -1.50 -14.15
N LEU A 138 12.70 -2.29 -13.12
CA LEU A 138 13.25 -2.16 -11.78
C LEU A 138 14.79 -2.26 -11.72
N HIS A 139 15.42 -2.99 -12.63
CA HIS A 139 16.89 -3.07 -12.71
C HIS A 139 17.54 -1.71 -12.98
N GLN A 140 16.89 -0.83 -13.75
CA GLN A 140 17.36 0.52 -14.06
C GLN A 140 17.21 1.48 -12.87
N LEU A 141 16.37 1.12 -11.90
CA LEU A 141 16.04 1.95 -10.72
C LEU A 141 16.93 1.69 -9.51
N VAL A 142 17.67 0.58 -9.51
CA VAL A 142 18.58 0.21 -8.42
C VAL A 142 20.05 0.39 -8.80
N ASP A 143 20.33 0.51 -10.10
CA ASP A 143 21.66 0.84 -10.61
C ASP A 143 21.89 2.35 -10.57
N LEU A 144 22.86 2.79 -9.77
CA LEU A 144 23.11 4.21 -9.49
C LEU A 144 23.53 5.01 -10.73
N VAL A 145 24.12 4.35 -11.73
CA VAL A 145 24.58 5.02 -12.97
C VAL A 145 23.44 5.09 -13.99
N THR A 146 22.69 4.01 -14.14
CA THR A 146 21.58 3.92 -15.09
C THR A 146 20.45 4.87 -14.69
N ILE A 147 20.18 5.02 -13.39
CA ILE A 147 19.11 5.89 -12.91
C ILE A 147 19.35 7.37 -13.19
N GLU A 148 20.60 7.81 -13.32
CA GLU A 148 20.94 9.21 -13.67
C GLU A 148 20.33 9.62 -15.03
N GLN A 149 20.16 8.67 -15.95
CA GLN A 149 19.55 8.90 -17.26
C GLN A 149 18.04 9.15 -17.20
N HIS A 150 17.40 8.81 -16.09
CA HIS A 150 15.95 8.91 -15.89
C HIS A 150 15.54 9.98 -14.89
N LEU A 151 16.51 10.73 -14.33
CA LEU A 151 16.24 11.82 -13.41
C LEU A 151 15.42 12.93 -14.09
N PRO A 152 14.48 13.56 -13.36
CA PRO A 152 13.61 14.58 -13.93
C PRO A 152 14.34 15.94 -14.03
N LEU A 153 15.26 16.09 -14.97
CA LEU A 153 16.15 17.26 -15.06
C LEU A 153 15.42 18.61 -15.04
N GLU A 154 14.28 18.72 -15.74
CA GLU A 154 13.49 19.97 -15.73
C GLU A 154 12.88 20.28 -14.35
N GLY A 155 12.42 19.27 -13.61
CA GLY A 155 11.96 19.46 -12.23
C GLY A 155 13.10 19.75 -11.27
N LEU A 156 14.26 19.10 -11.45
CA LEU A 156 15.44 19.34 -10.63
C LEU A 156 15.93 20.80 -10.75
N LYS A 157 15.82 21.41 -11.93
CA LYS A 157 16.07 22.85 -12.11
C LYS A 157 15.16 23.73 -11.25
N GLN A 158 13.90 23.35 -11.04
CA GLN A 158 12.95 24.11 -10.22
C GLN A 158 13.34 24.16 -8.75
N ILE A 159 14.05 23.15 -8.26
CA ILE A 159 14.60 23.14 -6.90
C ILE A 159 16.03 23.68 -6.85
N GLY A 160 16.54 24.18 -7.98
CA GLY A 160 17.83 24.85 -8.10
C GLY A 160 18.98 23.96 -8.54
N ILE A 161 18.81 22.67 -8.82
CA ILE A 161 19.90 21.80 -9.28
C ILE A 161 20.19 22.10 -10.75
N GLN A 162 21.40 22.55 -11.05
CA GLN A 162 21.83 22.85 -12.43
C GLN A 162 22.59 21.66 -12.99
N GLY A 163 22.05 21.05 -14.06
CA GLY A 163 22.65 19.86 -14.69
C GLY A 163 22.21 18.54 -14.06
N THR A 164 22.99 17.48 -14.27
CA THR A 164 22.71 16.14 -13.74
C THR A 164 23.42 15.96 -12.41
N PRO A 165 22.70 15.81 -11.28
CA PRO A 165 23.33 15.53 -10.00
C PRO A 165 23.85 14.09 -9.98
N GLN A 166 24.86 13.84 -9.14
CA GLN A 166 25.34 12.49 -8.88
C GLN A 166 24.37 11.77 -7.95
N VAL A 167 24.07 10.51 -8.23
CA VAL A 167 23.28 9.67 -7.32
C VAL A 167 24.22 8.93 -6.36
N LEU A 168 24.28 9.38 -5.11
CA LEU A 168 25.20 8.82 -4.10
C LEU A 168 24.69 7.50 -3.51
N ALA A 169 23.39 7.37 -3.37
CA ALA A 169 22.77 6.19 -2.76
C ALA A 169 21.35 5.98 -3.25
N GLN A 170 20.90 4.73 -3.20
CA GLN A 170 19.52 4.30 -3.40
C GLN A 170 19.08 3.45 -2.22
N HIS A 171 17.85 3.67 -1.76
CA HIS A 171 17.22 2.92 -0.69
C HIS A 171 15.83 2.48 -1.12
N LEU A 172 15.55 1.18 -1.02
CA LEU A 172 14.21 0.66 -1.26
C LEU A 172 13.31 1.04 -0.09
N VAL A 173 12.29 1.86 -0.34
CA VAL A 173 11.33 2.31 0.69
C VAL A 173 10.19 1.32 0.83
N ASN A 174 9.65 0.87 -0.30
CA ASN A 174 8.54 -0.07 -0.34
C ASN A 174 8.52 -0.82 -1.66
N TYR A 175 8.31 -2.12 -1.61
CA TYR A 175 8.14 -2.97 -2.78
C TYR A 175 6.89 -3.83 -2.61
N ARG A 176 5.92 -3.62 -3.50
CA ARG A 176 4.72 -4.46 -3.63
C ARG A 176 4.82 -5.18 -4.97
N PRO A 177 5.25 -6.46 -4.97
CA PRO A 177 5.47 -7.20 -6.21
C PRO A 177 4.26 -7.14 -7.15
N GLU A 178 4.57 -7.06 -8.44
CA GLU A 178 3.62 -6.90 -9.54
C GLU A 178 2.74 -5.63 -9.51
N ILE A 179 2.91 -4.75 -8.53
CA ILE A 179 2.05 -3.58 -8.33
C ILE A 179 2.87 -2.29 -8.44
N ARG A 180 3.81 -2.08 -7.53
CA ARG A 180 4.61 -0.84 -7.47
C ARG A 180 5.88 -0.98 -6.64
N CYS A 181 6.82 -0.09 -6.90
CA CYS A 181 8.07 0.05 -6.15
C CYS A 181 8.34 1.52 -5.83
N THR A 182 8.78 1.83 -4.62
CA THR A 182 9.17 3.17 -4.19
C THR A 182 10.61 3.14 -3.72
N ASN A 183 11.45 3.94 -4.38
CA ASN A 183 12.86 4.12 -4.05
C ASN A 183 13.09 5.55 -3.55
N ARG A 184 14.02 5.70 -2.62
CA ARG A 184 14.58 6.98 -2.19
C ARG A 184 16.02 7.07 -2.68
N TYR A 185 16.39 8.21 -3.23
CA TYR A 185 17.72 8.48 -3.77
C TYR A 185 18.32 9.70 -3.08
N THR A 186 19.58 9.58 -2.71
CA THR A 186 20.37 10.70 -2.20
C THR A 186 21.14 11.30 -3.37
N LEU A 187 20.78 12.54 -3.73
CA LEU A 187 21.39 13.28 -4.83
C LEU A 187 22.44 14.24 -4.30
N TYR A 188 23.57 14.34 -4.98
CA TYR A 188 24.60 15.34 -4.70
C TYR A 188 24.74 16.30 -5.89
N ASP A 189 24.51 17.58 -5.61
CA ASP A 189 24.75 18.66 -6.55
C ASP A 189 26.13 19.28 -6.25
N SER A 190 27.11 18.91 -7.08
CA SER A 190 28.48 19.42 -6.98
C SER A 190 28.61 20.92 -7.24
N THR A 191 27.64 21.55 -7.93
CA THR A 191 27.69 22.98 -8.24
C THR A 191 27.38 23.85 -7.03
N GLN A 192 26.56 23.33 -6.11
CA GLN A 192 26.12 24.02 -4.89
C GLN A 192 26.60 23.35 -3.61
N ASP A 193 27.37 22.26 -3.73
CA ASP A 193 27.86 21.45 -2.63
C ASP A 193 26.75 21.07 -1.63
N ARG A 194 25.66 20.49 -2.15
CA ARG A 194 24.47 20.16 -1.34
C ARG A 194 23.89 18.80 -1.67
N ILE A 195 23.16 18.26 -0.69
CA ILE A 195 22.44 16.99 -0.79
C ILE A 195 20.93 17.24 -0.80
N ASP A 196 20.23 16.58 -1.71
CA ASP A 196 18.77 16.52 -1.76
C ASP A 196 18.31 15.06 -1.76
N GLU A 197 17.11 14.82 -1.23
CA GLU A 197 16.46 13.50 -1.29
C GLU A 197 15.40 13.51 -2.41
N LEU A 198 15.35 12.43 -3.17
CA LEU A 198 14.40 12.23 -4.27
C LEU A 198 13.67 10.91 -4.08
N PHE A 199 12.35 10.90 -4.25
CA PHE A 199 11.54 9.69 -4.24
C PHE A 199 11.06 9.35 -5.65
N GLY A 200 11.29 8.10 -6.07
CA GLY A 200 10.79 7.55 -7.33
C GLY A 200 9.75 6.47 -7.06
N LYS A 201 8.50 6.71 -7.48
CA LYS A 201 7.40 5.75 -7.37
C LYS A 201 7.07 5.17 -8.74
N THR A 202 7.22 3.86 -8.86
CA THR A 202 7.30 3.13 -10.11
C THR A 202 6.14 2.16 -10.24
N PHE A 203 5.53 2.10 -11.43
CA PHE A 203 4.33 1.33 -11.72
C PHE A 203 4.51 0.38 -12.93
N GLY A 204 3.63 -0.60 -13.06
CA GLY A 204 3.65 -1.53 -14.21
C GLY A 204 3.13 -0.94 -15.52
N ASP A 205 2.49 0.22 -15.45
CA ASP A 205 1.81 0.89 -16.57
C ASP A 205 1.88 2.43 -16.44
N SER A 206 1.16 3.13 -17.31
CA SER A 206 1.14 4.59 -17.40
C SER A 206 0.31 5.28 -16.31
N GLN A 207 -0.16 4.56 -15.27
CA GLN A 207 -0.90 5.20 -14.16
C GLN A 207 -0.09 6.28 -13.45
N GLY A 208 1.25 6.19 -13.49
CA GLY A 208 2.14 7.22 -12.97
C GLY A 208 1.94 8.60 -13.61
N GLN A 209 1.58 8.67 -14.89
CA GLN A 209 1.34 9.96 -15.55
C GLN A 209 0.15 10.71 -14.91
N ILE A 210 -0.96 10.00 -14.70
CA ILE A 210 -2.17 10.56 -14.07
C ILE A 210 -1.86 11.00 -12.64
N LEU A 211 -1.07 10.21 -11.90
CA LEU A 211 -0.63 10.59 -10.56
C LEU A 211 0.21 11.87 -10.58
N TYR A 212 1.15 12.01 -11.52
CA TYR A 212 1.98 13.22 -11.65
C TYR A 212 1.12 14.47 -11.89
N GLU A 213 0.13 14.40 -12.79
CA GLU A 213 -0.79 15.51 -13.06
C GLU A 213 -1.58 15.92 -11.82
N ARG A 214 -2.07 14.95 -11.02
CA ARG A 214 -2.75 15.21 -9.75
C ARG A 214 -1.82 15.86 -8.73
N LEU A 215 -0.60 15.34 -8.59
CA LEU A 215 0.39 15.93 -7.69
C LEU A 215 0.73 17.37 -8.11
N GLN A 216 0.89 17.63 -9.40
CA GLN A 216 1.18 18.99 -9.88
C GLN A 216 0.06 19.96 -9.49
N LEU A 217 -1.21 19.55 -9.68
CA LEU A 217 -2.37 20.35 -9.29
C LEU A 217 -2.36 20.71 -7.80
N PHE A 218 -2.12 19.74 -6.91
CA PHE A 218 -2.09 20.03 -5.46
C PHE A 218 -0.86 20.83 -5.04
N TRP A 219 0.28 20.62 -5.69
CA TRP A 219 1.48 21.41 -5.45
C TRP A 219 1.25 22.88 -5.80
N ASP A 220 0.73 23.17 -7.00
CA ASP A 220 0.46 24.53 -7.46
C ASP A 220 -0.55 25.24 -6.54
N ARG A 221 -1.57 24.52 -6.07
CA ARG A 221 -2.51 25.03 -5.05
C ARG A 221 -1.81 25.39 -3.75
N SER A 222 -0.95 24.51 -3.22
CA SER A 222 -0.21 24.75 -1.97
C SER A 222 0.80 25.90 -2.06
N MET A 223 1.26 26.22 -3.27
CA MET A 223 2.12 27.38 -3.53
C MET A 223 1.33 28.69 -3.64
N GLY A 224 0.08 28.63 -4.11
CA GLY A 224 -0.81 29.78 -4.25
C GLY A 224 -1.59 30.14 -2.98
N ASP A 225 -1.79 29.18 -2.08
CA ASP A 225 -2.56 29.33 -0.84
C ASP A 225 -1.85 28.63 0.33
N PRO A 226 -1.32 29.38 1.32
CA PRO A 226 -0.65 28.80 2.49
C PRO A 226 -1.52 27.89 3.35
N GLU A 227 -2.86 28.05 3.30
CA GLU A 227 -3.82 27.22 4.04
C GLU A 227 -4.26 25.97 3.25
N ALA A 228 -3.89 25.87 1.97
CA ALA A 228 -4.18 24.69 1.17
C ALA A 228 -3.36 23.48 1.62
N MET A 229 -3.88 22.28 1.31
CA MET A 229 -3.23 21.01 1.61
C MET A 229 -1.81 20.95 1.03
N ALA A 230 -0.81 20.97 1.89
CA ALA A 230 0.59 20.87 1.47
C ALA A 230 0.95 19.42 1.11
N ILE A 231 1.70 19.25 0.01
CA ILE A 231 2.20 17.96 -0.47
C ILE A 231 3.69 18.07 -0.82
N ALA A 232 4.35 16.94 -1.03
CA ALA A 232 5.73 16.92 -1.53
C ALA A 232 5.78 17.34 -3.02
N GLN A 233 6.72 18.23 -3.37
CA GLN A 233 6.87 18.78 -4.71
C GLN A 233 7.05 17.66 -5.76
N PRO A 234 6.15 17.52 -6.74
CA PRO A 234 6.40 16.68 -7.90
C PRO A 234 7.47 17.32 -8.79
N LEU A 235 8.36 16.50 -9.32
CA LEU A 235 9.49 16.95 -10.14
C LEU A 235 9.40 16.42 -11.57
N GLY A 236 8.69 15.32 -11.80
CA GLY A 236 8.45 14.85 -13.16
C GLY A 236 7.88 13.43 -13.21
N TYR A 237 7.57 12.99 -14.42
CA TYR A 237 7.23 11.61 -14.74
C TYR A 237 8.13 11.11 -15.87
N SER A 238 8.76 9.95 -15.68
CA SER A 238 9.51 9.26 -16.72
C SER A 238 8.69 8.10 -17.29
N ALA A 239 8.21 8.26 -18.53
CA ALA A 239 7.45 7.24 -19.23
C ALA A 239 8.28 5.99 -19.57
N ALA A 240 9.60 6.13 -19.73
CA ALA A 240 10.49 5.01 -20.07
C ALA A 240 10.54 3.94 -18.98
N ILE A 241 10.37 4.35 -17.73
CA ILE A 241 10.44 3.50 -16.53
C ILE A 241 9.16 3.57 -15.69
N ASN A 242 8.09 4.22 -16.17
CA ASN A 242 6.83 4.42 -15.46
C ASN A 242 7.00 4.96 -14.03
N THR A 243 7.87 5.96 -13.85
CA THR A 243 8.24 6.48 -12.53
C THR A 243 7.82 7.93 -12.36
N VAL A 244 7.09 8.21 -11.29
CA VAL A 244 6.80 9.56 -10.80
C VAL A 244 7.87 9.96 -9.79
N TRP A 245 8.38 11.17 -9.94
CA TRP A 245 9.44 11.73 -9.12
C TRP A 245 8.91 12.83 -8.21
N GLN A 246 9.22 12.76 -6.93
CA GLN A 246 8.88 13.78 -5.94
C GLN A 246 10.09 14.14 -5.09
N ARG A 247 10.23 15.42 -4.73
CA ARG A 247 11.24 15.86 -3.77
C ARG A 247 10.96 15.25 -2.40
N GLY A 248 12.01 14.77 -1.74
CA GLY A 248 11.94 14.36 -0.35
C GLY A 248 11.64 15.53 0.56
N VAL A 249 10.74 15.32 1.52
CA VAL A 249 10.45 16.28 2.58
C VAL A 249 11.25 15.88 3.81
N PRO A 250 12.08 16.77 4.39
CA PRO A 250 12.83 16.49 5.62
C PRO A 250 11.90 16.59 6.84
N GLY A 251 10.87 15.75 6.87
CA GLY A 251 9.82 15.72 7.88
C GLY A 251 9.74 14.40 8.62
N THR A 252 9.05 14.41 9.76
CA THR A 252 8.85 13.25 10.64
C THR A 252 7.41 12.76 10.54
N PRO A 253 7.14 11.44 10.43
CA PRO A 253 5.78 10.92 10.42
C PRO A 253 4.95 11.42 11.62
N LEU A 254 3.73 11.89 11.37
CA LEU A 254 2.87 12.49 12.41
C LEU A 254 2.68 11.55 13.60
N VAL A 255 2.48 10.25 13.34
CA VAL A 255 2.28 9.23 14.38
C VAL A 255 3.43 9.15 15.39
N GLN A 256 4.64 9.58 15.02
CA GLN A 256 5.81 9.55 15.92
C GLN A 256 5.91 10.78 16.83
N VAL A 257 5.24 11.88 16.47
CA VAL A 257 5.36 13.15 17.19
C VAL A 257 4.05 13.60 17.85
N LEU A 258 2.92 13.06 17.40
CA LEU A 258 1.59 13.39 17.92
C LEU A 258 1.46 12.99 19.38
N ASN A 259 1.09 13.93 20.24
CA ASN A 259 0.92 13.72 21.67
C ASN A 259 -0.07 14.72 22.27
N PRO A 260 -0.45 14.59 23.56
CA PRO A 260 -1.45 15.47 24.17
C PRO A 260 -1.13 16.97 24.12
N SER A 261 0.14 17.38 24.05
CA SER A 261 0.52 18.81 24.03
C SER A 261 0.41 19.49 22.65
N ASN A 262 0.41 18.71 21.56
CA ASN A 262 0.41 19.26 20.20
C ASN A 262 -0.77 18.79 19.33
N HIS A 263 -1.64 17.93 19.86
CA HIS A 263 -2.74 17.35 19.10
C HIS A 263 -3.69 18.41 18.52
N GLU A 264 -3.94 19.51 19.25
CA GLU A 264 -4.90 20.51 18.83
C GLU A 264 -4.42 21.25 17.57
N HIS A 265 -3.14 21.57 17.53
CA HIS A 265 -2.49 22.14 16.36
C HIS A 265 -2.59 21.20 15.16
N TYR A 266 -2.13 19.95 15.29
CA TYR A 266 -2.10 19.03 14.16
C TYR A 266 -3.48 18.57 13.69
N ILE A 267 -4.47 18.43 14.57
CA ILE A 267 -5.84 18.11 14.17
C ILE A 267 -6.48 19.27 13.42
N THR A 268 -6.17 20.51 13.79
CA THR A 268 -6.61 21.69 13.04
C THR A 268 -6.01 21.71 11.63
N GLU A 269 -4.70 21.53 11.51
CA GLU A 269 -4.01 21.44 10.21
C GLU A 269 -4.54 20.28 9.35
N LEU A 270 -4.83 19.15 9.98
CA LEU A 270 -5.37 17.97 9.30
C LEU A 270 -6.77 18.25 8.75
N ALA A 271 -7.65 18.83 9.57
CA ALA A 271 -9.01 19.18 9.15
C ALA A 271 -8.98 20.17 7.97
N ARG A 272 -8.15 21.22 8.05
CA ARG A 272 -7.98 22.18 6.94
C ARG A 272 -7.46 21.50 5.67
N GLY A 273 -6.45 20.63 5.79
CA GLY A 273 -5.92 19.88 4.65
C GLY A 273 -6.98 19.00 3.99
N LEU A 274 -7.81 18.30 4.77
CA LEU A 274 -8.95 17.54 4.25
C LEU A 274 -9.99 18.44 3.59
N VAL A 275 -10.34 19.59 4.17
CA VAL A 275 -11.27 20.53 3.53
C VAL A 275 -10.71 21.06 2.22
N SER A 276 -9.42 21.42 2.18
CA SER A 276 -8.74 21.83 0.95
C SER A 276 -8.76 20.72 -0.12
N LEU A 277 -8.67 19.45 0.27
CA LEU A 277 -8.81 18.31 -0.65
C LEU A 277 -10.25 18.16 -1.13
N HIS A 278 -11.21 18.10 -0.21
CA HIS A 278 -12.62 17.85 -0.48
C HIS A 278 -13.29 19.00 -1.25
N THR A 279 -12.75 20.21 -1.20
CA THR A 279 -13.22 21.37 -1.98
C THR A 279 -12.42 21.59 -3.27
N SER A 280 -11.45 20.72 -3.56
CA SER A 280 -10.64 20.82 -4.79
C SER A 280 -11.44 20.40 -6.03
N GLN A 281 -10.98 20.85 -7.19
CA GLN A 281 -11.52 20.45 -8.50
C GLN A 281 -10.48 19.61 -9.21
N VAL A 282 -10.52 18.29 -9.00
CA VAL A 282 -9.60 17.35 -9.64
C VAL A 282 -10.31 16.67 -10.82
N PRO A 283 -9.85 16.88 -12.06
CA PRO A 283 -10.48 16.28 -13.23
C PRO A 283 -10.20 14.77 -13.31
N GLY A 284 -11.11 14.04 -13.96
CA GLY A 284 -10.88 12.64 -14.36
C GLY A 284 -10.83 11.62 -13.21
N LEU A 285 -11.31 11.97 -12.01
CA LEU A 285 -11.41 11.04 -10.90
C LEU A 285 -12.60 10.08 -11.11
N ALA A 286 -12.37 8.79 -10.80
CA ALA A 286 -13.44 7.80 -10.78
C ALA A 286 -14.43 8.12 -9.65
N ILE A 287 -15.72 7.83 -9.86
CA ILE A 287 -16.77 8.04 -8.85
C ILE A 287 -17.00 6.72 -8.12
N HIS A 288 -16.96 6.74 -6.79
CA HIS A 288 -17.36 5.64 -5.93
C HIS A 288 -18.68 5.99 -5.23
N SER A 289 -19.73 5.25 -5.56
CA SER A 289 -21.05 5.43 -4.97
C SER A 289 -21.22 4.60 -3.70
N THR A 290 -22.23 4.95 -2.89
CA THR A 290 -22.68 4.13 -1.75
C THR A 290 -23.00 2.69 -2.19
N THR A 291 -23.59 2.50 -3.37
CA THR A 291 -23.89 1.17 -3.93
C THR A 291 -22.63 0.37 -4.23
N ASP A 292 -21.56 1.02 -4.71
CA ASP A 292 -20.27 0.37 -4.92
C ASP A 292 -19.64 -0.07 -3.59
N HIS A 293 -19.75 0.76 -2.55
CA HIS A 293 -19.31 0.41 -1.20
C HIS A 293 -20.03 -0.81 -0.65
N VAL A 294 -21.36 -0.84 -0.71
CA VAL A 294 -22.17 -1.98 -0.29
C VAL A 294 -21.75 -3.23 -1.08
N THR A 295 -21.67 -3.13 -2.41
CA THR A 295 -21.27 -4.25 -3.28
C THR A 295 -19.90 -4.81 -2.90
N GLU A 296 -18.90 -3.96 -2.67
CA GLU A 296 -17.57 -4.40 -2.25
C GLU A 296 -17.54 -4.94 -0.82
N ALA A 297 -18.31 -4.37 0.10
CA ALA A 297 -18.46 -4.87 1.46
C ALA A 297 -19.05 -6.29 1.47
N HIS A 298 -20.13 -6.53 0.71
CA HIS A 298 -20.72 -7.86 0.55
C HIS A 298 -19.70 -8.88 0.02
N LYS A 299 -18.94 -8.53 -1.03
CA LYS A 299 -17.88 -9.41 -1.56
C LYS A 299 -16.82 -9.75 -0.51
N LYS A 300 -16.38 -8.77 0.27
CA LYS A 300 -15.38 -8.95 1.33
C LYS A 300 -15.93 -9.83 2.46
N LEU A 301 -17.12 -9.52 2.96
CA LEU A 301 -17.79 -10.28 4.02
C LEU A 301 -18.10 -11.72 3.59
N THR A 302 -18.49 -11.95 2.33
CA THR A 302 -18.69 -13.31 1.81
C THR A 302 -17.37 -14.10 1.78
N LYS A 303 -16.26 -13.47 1.39
CA LYS A 303 -14.94 -14.12 1.45
C LYS A 303 -14.49 -14.40 2.88
N LEU A 304 -14.78 -13.50 3.82
CA LEU A 304 -14.49 -13.70 5.24
C LEU A 304 -15.32 -14.86 5.80
N ALA A 305 -16.60 -14.95 5.45
CA ALA A 305 -17.49 -16.05 5.85
C ALA A 305 -17.02 -17.41 5.29
N ASP A 306 -16.59 -17.48 4.02
CA ASP A 306 -16.02 -18.70 3.41
C ASP A 306 -14.70 -19.12 4.10
N ALA A 307 -13.91 -18.14 4.55
CA ALA A 307 -12.62 -18.36 5.17
C ALA A 307 -12.68 -18.68 6.67
N VAL A 308 -13.68 -18.14 7.37
CA VAL A 308 -13.87 -18.28 8.81
C VAL A 308 -15.34 -18.65 9.05
N PRO A 309 -15.74 -19.92 8.84
CA PRO A 309 -17.15 -20.32 8.86
C PRO A 309 -17.91 -19.98 10.15
N MET A 310 -17.22 -19.96 11.29
CA MET A 310 -17.81 -19.54 12.57
C MET A 310 -18.28 -18.08 12.60
N LEU A 311 -17.78 -17.22 11.70
CA LEU A 311 -18.20 -15.83 11.56
C LEU A 311 -19.23 -15.62 10.45
N ALA A 312 -19.72 -16.69 9.79
CA ALA A 312 -20.59 -16.56 8.63
C ALA A 312 -21.88 -15.79 8.93
N GLU A 313 -22.59 -16.14 10.02
CA GLU A 313 -23.80 -15.42 10.44
C GLU A 313 -23.53 -13.96 10.76
N THR A 314 -22.44 -13.68 11.47
CA THR A 314 -21.99 -12.31 11.78
C THR A 314 -21.71 -11.51 10.51
N CYS A 315 -21.03 -12.11 9.52
CA CYS A 315 -20.71 -11.45 8.26
C CYS A 315 -21.96 -11.17 7.43
N MET A 316 -22.92 -12.10 7.38
CA MET A 316 -24.19 -11.92 6.66
C MET A 316 -25.03 -10.81 7.31
N ALA A 317 -25.24 -10.87 8.62
CA ALA A 317 -26.00 -9.85 9.34
C ALA A 317 -25.38 -8.45 9.19
N MET A 318 -24.05 -8.35 9.19
CA MET A 318 -23.35 -7.09 8.98
C MET A 318 -23.49 -6.56 7.55
N ALA A 319 -23.53 -7.45 6.55
CA ALA A 319 -23.75 -7.05 5.17
C ALA A 319 -25.17 -6.50 4.98
N ASP A 320 -26.17 -7.22 5.50
CA ASP A 320 -27.59 -6.82 5.45
C ASP A 320 -27.82 -5.49 6.18
N ASP A 321 -27.23 -5.31 7.36
CA ASP A 321 -27.32 -4.06 8.11
C ASP A 321 -26.67 -2.89 7.36
N LEU A 322 -25.49 -3.08 6.76
CA LEU A 322 -24.82 -2.05 5.97
C LEU A 322 -25.64 -1.62 4.76
N GLU A 323 -26.32 -2.57 4.09
CA GLU A 323 -27.22 -2.27 2.98
C GLU A 323 -28.46 -1.51 3.46
N GLN A 324 -29.08 -1.94 4.56
CA GLN A 324 -30.28 -1.31 5.12
C GLN A 324 -30.03 0.11 5.67
N THR A 325 -28.82 0.34 6.21
CA THR A 325 -28.41 1.62 6.80
C THR A 325 -27.58 2.48 5.84
N ALA A 326 -27.48 2.08 4.57
CA ALA A 326 -26.74 2.80 3.55
C ALA A 326 -27.22 4.26 3.45
N PRO A 327 -26.30 5.24 3.49
CA PRO A 327 -26.67 6.65 3.38
C PRO A 327 -27.43 6.92 2.08
N LEU A 328 -28.61 7.53 2.22
CA LEU A 328 -29.41 7.99 1.09
C LEU A 328 -28.77 9.22 0.43
N ALA A 329 -29.25 9.55 -0.77
CA ALA A 329 -28.92 10.80 -1.43
C ALA A 329 -29.24 11.98 -0.48
N SER A 330 -28.28 12.88 -0.31
CA SER A 330 -28.40 14.04 0.57
C SER A 330 -27.73 15.27 -0.05
N THR A 331 -27.75 16.38 0.67
CA THR A 331 -27.06 17.63 0.32
C THR A 331 -25.54 17.56 0.52
N ILE A 332 -25.01 16.47 1.08
CA ILE A 332 -23.56 16.27 1.26
C ILE A 332 -22.94 16.03 -0.12
N PRO A 333 -21.92 16.81 -0.52
CA PRO A 333 -21.33 16.70 -1.83
C PRO A 333 -20.59 15.37 -2.00
N SER A 334 -20.63 14.84 -3.22
CA SER A 334 -19.64 13.87 -3.67
C SER A 334 -18.44 14.64 -4.19
N CYS A 335 -17.26 14.44 -3.60
CA CYS A 335 -16.11 15.31 -3.78
C CYS A 335 -14.80 14.50 -3.86
N PRO A 336 -13.67 15.09 -4.28
CA PRO A 336 -12.38 14.40 -4.21
C PRO A 336 -12.08 13.96 -2.78
N ILE A 337 -11.82 12.67 -2.59
CA ILE A 337 -11.38 12.08 -1.32
C ILE A 337 -10.09 11.31 -1.54
N HIS A 338 -9.25 11.26 -0.52
CA HIS A 338 -7.98 10.55 -0.48
C HIS A 338 -8.17 9.03 -0.56
N TRP A 339 -9.32 8.50 -0.13
CA TRP A 339 -9.73 7.10 -0.18
C TRP A 339 -9.05 6.18 0.83
N ASP A 340 -7.71 6.18 0.90
CA ASP A 340 -6.93 5.40 1.88
C ASP A 340 -6.36 6.29 3.01
N PHE A 341 -7.05 7.36 3.39
CA PHE A 341 -6.55 8.34 4.37
C PHE A 341 -6.25 7.75 5.76
N HIS A 342 -4.99 7.76 6.17
CA HIS A 342 -4.55 7.23 7.46
C HIS A 342 -3.31 7.97 8.02
N ILE A 343 -3.05 7.91 9.33
CA ILE A 343 -2.02 8.74 9.98
C ILE A 343 -0.60 8.58 9.42
N GLN A 344 -0.28 7.43 8.84
CA GLN A 344 1.03 7.20 8.21
C GLN A 344 1.23 7.95 6.87
N GLN A 345 0.19 8.56 6.30
CA GLN A 345 0.28 9.41 5.10
C GLN A 345 0.57 10.87 5.43
N LEU A 346 0.85 11.19 6.70
CA LEU A 346 1.10 12.53 7.17
C LEU A 346 2.53 12.65 7.69
N LEU A 347 3.26 13.62 7.15
CA LEU A 347 4.54 14.06 7.67
C LEU A 347 4.38 15.42 8.35
N THR A 348 5.24 15.69 9.32
CA THR A 348 5.37 17.00 9.97
C THR A 348 6.67 17.64 9.51
N HIS A 349 6.61 18.85 8.99
CA HIS A 349 7.79 19.62 8.62
C HIS A 349 7.60 21.09 8.98
N GLN A 350 8.51 21.63 9.80
CA GLN A 350 8.45 23.01 10.28
C GLN A 350 7.08 23.38 10.90
N GLY A 351 6.48 22.45 11.65
CA GLY A 351 5.18 22.65 12.29
C GLY A 351 3.97 22.51 11.37
N ARG A 352 4.14 22.26 10.06
CA ARG A 352 3.02 22.01 9.13
C ARG A 352 2.87 20.54 8.79
N LEU A 353 1.66 20.13 8.41
CA LEU A 353 1.42 18.81 7.86
C LEU A 353 1.71 18.77 6.36
N VAL A 354 2.32 17.68 5.90
CA VAL A 354 2.48 17.35 4.49
C VAL A 354 1.79 16.03 4.21
N PHE A 355 0.84 16.06 3.28
CA PHE A 355 0.04 14.91 2.86
C PHE A 355 0.79 14.12 1.78
N CYS A 356 0.75 12.81 1.90
CA CYS A 356 1.45 11.86 1.04
C CYS A 356 0.47 10.84 0.44
N ASP A 357 0.85 10.20 -0.66
CA ASP A 357 0.14 9.05 -1.27
C ASP A 357 -1.26 9.37 -1.86
N LEU A 358 -1.32 10.28 -2.84
CA LEU A 358 -2.54 10.66 -3.56
C LEU A 358 -2.88 9.74 -4.76
N ASP A 359 -2.41 8.49 -4.75
CA ASP A 359 -2.61 7.53 -5.84
C ASP A 359 -4.07 7.13 -6.03
N GLU A 360 -4.76 6.93 -4.91
CA GLU A 360 -6.09 6.32 -4.85
C GLU A 360 -7.20 7.39 -4.82
N LEU A 361 -6.91 8.63 -5.23
CA LEU A 361 -7.90 9.70 -5.29
C LEU A 361 -9.11 9.30 -6.13
N VAL A 362 -10.29 9.53 -5.57
CA VAL A 362 -11.58 9.29 -6.23
C VAL A 362 -12.58 10.36 -5.83
N ILE A 363 -13.71 10.44 -6.54
CA ILE A 363 -14.89 11.19 -6.10
C ILE A 363 -15.72 10.29 -5.19
N GLY A 364 -16.00 10.75 -3.97
CA GLY A 364 -16.78 10.00 -3.00
C GLY A 364 -17.28 10.87 -1.86
N ASP A 365 -17.73 10.20 -0.81
CA ASP A 365 -18.24 10.84 0.39
C ASP A 365 -17.08 11.33 1.28
N PRO A 366 -17.01 12.64 1.64
CA PRO A 366 -15.91 13.18 2.45
C PRO A 366 -15.78 12.51 3.82
N LEU A 367 -16.87 11.97 4.38
CA LEU A 367 -16.84 11.31 5.69
C LEU A 367 -16.06 9.99 5.66
N GLN A 368 -15.79 9.44 4.48
CA GLN A 368 -14.95 8.25 4.34
C GLN A 368 -13.52 8.48 4.82
N ASP A 369 -12.91 9.61 4.47
CA ASP A 369 -11.53 9.92 4.87
C ASP A 369 -11.43 10.10 6.39
N LEU A 370 -12.40 10.82 6.99
CA LEU A 370 -12.51 10.95 8.44
C LEU A 370 -12.63 9.58 9.11
N ALA A 371 -13.55 8.75 8.63
CA ALA A 371 -13.77 7.42 9.15
C ALA A 371 -12.54 6.53 9.03
N ASN A 372 -11.83 6.54 7.89
CA ASN A 372 -10.64 5.72 7.71
C ASN A 372 -9.52 6.15 8.65
N PHE A 373 -9.32 7.46 8.81
CA PHE A 373 -8.34 7.99 9.76
C PHE A 373 -8.67 7.58 11.20
N MET A 374 -9.91 7.81 11.65
CA MET A 374 -10.34 7.46 13.01
C MET A 374 -10.24 5.95 13.27
N VAL A 375 -10.66 5.11 12.32
CA VAL A 375 -10.51 3.65 12.43
C VAL A 375 -9.04 3.25 12.44
N ASP A 376 -8.20 3.89 11.64
CA ASP A 376 -6.76 3.59 11.61
C ASP A 376 -6.08 3.84 12.97
N LEU A 377 -6.48 4.89 13.69
CA LEU A 377 -5.94 5.19 15.03
C LEU A 377 -6.13 4.04 16.04
N HIS A 378 -7.21 3.25 15.91
CA HIS A 378 -7.46 2.09 16.78
C HIS A 378 -6.43 0.97 16.61
N PHE A 379 -5.68 0.98 15.51
CA PHE A 379 -4.64 -0.01 15.19
C PHE A 379 -3.22 0.57 15.36
N ARG A 380 -3.10 1.72 16.03
CA ARG A 380 -1.82 2.34 16.39
C ARG A 380 -1.54 2.13 17.87
N GLU A 381 -0.28 2.25 18.26
CA GLU A 381 0.16 2.18 19.65
C GLU A 381 -0.14 3.50 20.36
N LEU A 382 -1.43 3.84 20.45
CA LEU A 382 -1.95 5.05 21.10
C LEU A 382 -2.93 4.65 22.21
N ASP A 383 -2.99 5.46 23.26
CA ASP A 383 -3.98 5.30 24.32
C ASP A 383 -5.40 5.46 23.78
N GLN A 384 -6.34 4.62 24.24
CA GLN A 384 -7.72 4.60 23.72
C GLN A 384 -8.48 5.89 24.01
N GLN A 385 -8.28 6.49 25.20
CA GLN A 385 -8.92 7.77 25.52
C GLN A 385 -8.37 8.86 24.61
N PHE A 386 -7.06 8.86 24.37
CA PHE A 386 -6.45 9.80 23.45
C PHE A 386 -6.97 9.63 22.01
N VAL A 387 -7.15 8.40 21.53
CA VAL A 387 -7.77 8.13 20.21
C VAL A 387 -9.20 8.68 20.12
N GLN A 388 -9.99 8.52 21.18
CA GLN A 388 -11.34 9.07 21.25
C GLN A 388 -11.32 10.61 21.21
N ASP A 389 -10.44 11.24 22.00
CA ASP A 389 -10.28 12.70 22.03
C ASP A 389 -9.86 13.25 20.66
N LEU A 390 -8.91 12.60 19.98
CA LEU A 390 -8.50 12.95 18.61
C LEU A 390 -9.66 12.85 17.62
N SER A 391 -10.45 11.78 17.71
CA SER A 391 -11.59 11.53 16.82
C SER A 391 -12.70 12.56 17.03
N THR A 392 -13.11 12.82 18.29
CA THR A 392 -14.06 13.88 18.63
C THR A 392 -13.59 15.24 18.12
N ARG A 393 -12.31 15.57 18.32
CA ARG A 393 -11.77 16.86 17.91
C ARG A 393 -11.74 17.00 16.40
N LEU A 394 -11.26 15.99 15.68
CA LEU A 394 -11.25 16.01 14.22
C LEU A 394 -12.65 16.20 13.66
N TYR A 395 -13.63 15.43 14.15
CA TYR A 395 -15.02 15.57 13.75
C TYR A 395 -15.52 17.01 13.93
N ARG A 396 -15.34 17.59 15.13
CA ARG A 396 -15.82 18.94 15.44
C ARG A 396 -15.11 20.02 14.64
N THR A 397 -13.79 19.91 14.44
CA THR A 397 -13.04 20.89 13.66
C THR A 397 -13.46 20.82 12.20
N TYR A 398 -13.48 19.62 11.61
CA TYR A 398 -13.90 19.43 10.23
C TYR A 398 -15.33 19.92 9.98
N GLN A 399 -16.27 19.62 10.89
CA GLN A 399 -17.66 20.08 10.81
C GLN A 399 -17.79 21.61 10.78
N ARG A 400 -16.89 22.36 11.45
CA ARG A 400 -16.93 23.83 11.47
C ARG A 400 -16.35 24.47 10.21
N GLU A 401 -15.50 23.74 9.49
CA GLU A 401 -14.76 24.24 8.33
C GLU A 401 -15.48 23.96 6.99
N VAL A 402 -16.53 23.14 6.99
CA VAL A 402 -17.30 22.80 5.78
C VAL A 402 -18.70 23.40 5.80
N GLU A 403 -19.25 23.64 4.60
CA GLU A 403 -20.59 24.19 4.43
C GLU A 403 -21.70 23.12 4.41
N TRP A 404 -21.33 21.84 4.40
CA TRP A 404 -22.27 20.71 4.38
C TRP A 404 -22.42 20.04 5.74
N GLU A 405 -23.51 19.30 5.90
CA GLU A 405 -23.78 18.55 7.13
C GLU A 405 -22.81 17.38 7.32
N VAL A 406 -22.47 17.10 8.59
CA VAL A 406 -21.58 15.99 8.99
C VAL A 406 -22.34 15.07 9.95
N PRO A 407 -23.35 14.32 9.48
CA PRO A 407 -24.18 13.44 10.30
C PRO A 407 -23.36 12.30 10.91
N LEU A 408 -23.54 12.07 12.23
CA LEU A 408 -22.79 11.06 12.97
C LEU A 408 -23.11 9.64 12.50
N GLU A 409 -24.36 9.37 12.14
CA GLU A 409 -24.81 8.08 11.61
C GLU A 409 -24.10 7.73 10.29
N ARG A 410 -23.87 8.72 9.43
CA ARG A 410 -23.19 8.54 8.15
C ARG A 410 -21.69 8.31 8.35
N LEU A 411 -21.08 9.06 9.28
CA LEU A 411 -19.69 8.81 9.69
C LEU A 411 -19.53 7.41 10.30
N ALA A 412 -20.48 6.99 11.16
CA ALA A 412 -20.47 5.67 11.78
C ALA A 412 -20.63 4.54 10.75
N TRP A 413 -21.46 4.74 9.73
CA TRP A 413 -21.60 3.81 8.61
C TRP A 413 -20.26 3.63 7.86
N HIS A 414 -19.59 4.73 7.52
CA HIS A 414 -18.26 4.66 6.92
C HIS A 414 -17.23 4.02 7.85
N ALA A 415 -17.26 4.31 9.15
CA ALA A 415 -16.35 3.67 10.11
C ALA A 415 -16.54 2.15 10.15
N ARG A 416 -17.78 1.65 10.12
CA ARG A 416 -18.08 0.21 10.02
C ARG A 416 -17.49 -0.39 8.73
N LEU A 417 -17.62 0.29 7.59
CA LEU A 417 -16.96 -0.14 6.34
C LEU A 417 -15.44 -0.20 6.48
N GLN A 418 -14.82 0.77 7.15
CA GLN A 418 -13.37 0.79 7.31
C GLN A 418 -12.87 -0.32 8.23
N PHE A 419 -13.61 -0.69 9.29
CA PHE A 419 -13.29 -1.89 10.07
C PHE A 419 -13.36 -3.16 9.21
N ILE A 420 -14.39 -3.31 8.36
CA ILE A 420 -14.48 -4.45 7.42
C ILE A 420 -13.31 -4.46 6.45
N ASN A 421 -12.91 -3.30 5.92
CA ASN A 421 -11.74 -3.17 5.07
C ASN A 421 -10.47 -3.61 5.80
N LYS A 422 -10.28 -3.22 7.07
CA LYS A 422 -9.14 -3.65 7.90
C LYS A 422 -9.17 -5.18 8.14
N ALA A 423 -10.31 -5.75 8.53
CA ALA A 423 -10.48 -7.20 8.68
C ALA A 423 -10.11 -7.95 7.39
N TYR A 424 -10.61 -7.46 6.26
CA TYR A 424 -10.31 -8.04 4.95
C TYR A 424 -8.83 -7.91 4.56
N ARG A 425 -8.15 -6.80 4.90
CA ARG A 425 -6.70 -6.66 4.72
C ARG A 425 -5.92 -7.72 5.52
N HIS A 426 -6.33 -8.04 6.75
CA HIS A 426 -5.73 -9.13 7.54
C HIS A 426 -5.94 -10.50 6.91
N TYR A 427 -7.15 -10.77 6.41
CA TYR A 427 -7.43 -11.97 5.61
C TYR A 427 -6.53 -12.07 4.37
N LEU A 428 -6.37 -10.98 3.62
CA LEU A 428 -5.52 -10.96 2.42
C LEU A 428 -4.05 -11.22 2.76
N ARG A 429 -3.53 -10.67 3.86
CA ARG A 429 -2.16 -10.95 4.32
C ARG A 429 -1.92 -12.42 4.64
N PHE A 430 -2.99 -13.11 5.02
CA PHE A 430 -3.00 -14.56 5.21
C PHE A 430 -1.99 -15.07 6.25
N ALA A 431 -1.66 -14.21 7.23
CA ALA A 431 -0.77 -14.54 8.33
C ALA A 431 -1.40 -15.64 9.22
N PRO A 432 -0.60 -16.48 9.89
CA PRO A 432 -1.11 -17.44 10.86
C PRO A 432 -1.99 -16.82 11.93
N GLY A 433 -3.15 -17.43 12.18
CA GLY A 433 -4.09 -16.97 13.20
C GLY A 433 -4.86 -15.69 12.82
N PHE A 434 -4.84 -15.28 11.55
CA PHE A 434 -5.60 -14.11 11.08
C PHE A 434 -7.09 -14.19 11.45
N GLU A 435 -7.65 -15.39 11.63
CA GLU A 435 -9.05 -15.61 11.97
C GLU A 435 -9.44 -14.90 13.29
N ARG A 436 -8.58 -14.98 14.31
CA ARG A 436 -8.80 -14.31 15.60
C ARG A 436 -8.75 -12.79 15.46
N THR A 437 -7.81 -12.28 14.66
CA THR A 437 -7.71 -10.85 14.38
C THR A 437 -8.93 -10.36 13.60
N VAL A 438 -9.39 -11.11 12.61
CA VAL A 438 -10.61 -10.81 11.86
C VAL A 438 -11.82 -10.76 12.79
N GLU A 439 -12.00 -11.77 13.65
CA GLU A 439 -13.08 -11.80 14.64
C GLU A 439 -13.07 -10.55 15.53
N GLN A 440 -11.92 -10.20 16.11
CA GLN A 440 -11.77 -9.02 16.97
C GLN A 440 -12.13 -7.73 16.24
N ILE A 441 -11.72 -7.58 14.98
CA ILE A 441 -12.03 -6.39 14.18
C ILE A 441 -13.52 -6.33 13.83
N LEU A 442 -14.16 -7.45 13.50
CA LEU A 442 -15.59 -7.48 13.23
C LEU A 442 -16.42 -7.20 14.50
N GLN A 443 -15.94 -7.60 15.69
CA GLN A 443 -16.57 -7.19 16.95
C GLN A 443 -16.50 -5.67 17.18
N LEU A 444 -15.40 -5.00 16.80
CA LEU A 444 -15.33 -3.53 16.81
C LEU A 444 -16.34 -2.92 15.83
N ALA A 445 -16.44 -3.48 14.62
CA ALA A 445 -17.42 -3.06 13.63
C ALA A 445 -18.87 -3.20 14.15
N GLN A 446 -19.16 -4.25 14.94
CA GLN A 446 -20.48 -4.48 15.55
C GLN A 446 -20.81 -3.50 16.68
N LYS A 447 -19.86 -3.21 17.58
CA LYS A 447 -20.06 -2.29 18.71
C LYS A 447 -20.47 -0.87 18.28
N GLY A 448 -20.14 -0.50 17.05
CA GLY A 448 -20.45 0.79 16.46
C GLY A 448 -19.38 1.84 16.80
N PHE A 449 -19.28 2.84 15.93
CA PHE A 449 -18.36 3.96 16.11
C PHE A 449 -18.96 4.97 17.10
N ARG A 450 -18.16 5.41 18.07
CA ARG A 450 -18.52 6.45 19.03
C ARG A 450 -17.40 7.49 19.07
N LEU A 451 -17.79 8.76 19.07
CA LEU A 451 -16.87 9.89 19.21
C LEU A 451 -16.44 10.10 20.65
#